data_AF-A0A930IU87-F1
#
_entry.id   AF-A0A930IU87-F1
#
_cell.length_a   1.000
_cell.length_b   1.000
_cell.length_c   1.000
_cell.angle_alpha   90.00
_cell.angle_beta   90.00
_cell.angle_gamma   90.00
#
_symmetry.space_group_name_H-M   'P 1'
#
loop_
_entity.id
_entity.type
_entity.pdbx_description
1 polymer ?
#
loop_
_entity_poly.entity_id
_entity_poly.type
_entity_poly.pdbx_seq_one_letter_code
_entity_poly.pdbx_strand_id
1 'polypeptide(L)'
;MNSKKPLILISNDDGYHSKGIRILVSFLSDFAEIIVCAPEAARSGFSRAFSVVDYLLLKKRHNIPDCEVWSCTGTPVDCVKLALDQILVNRKPDLILGGINHGDNSSVNNHYSGTMGIAYEGCMKYIPSIAFSSCDYDPNADLSYLRDYVRLIVKKVLADGLPKGVCLNVNFPKVEKFAGLKVCRMGWGSWVREVEPCKHPRGFNYYWMTGHYRNDEPDATDNDQWALAHGYVTVTPSKIDVTDYEVLSKMKSWESL
;
A
#
# COMPACT_ATOMS: atom_id res chain seq x y z
N MET A 1 -10.22 7.49 32.60
CA MET A 1 -11.09 6.93 31.54
C MET A 1 -10.24 5.94 30.76
N ASN A 2 -10.56 4.63 30.79
CA ASN A 2 -9.88 3.65 29.95
C ASN A 2 -10.30 3.92 28.50
N SER A 3 -9.56 4.77 27.78
CA SER A 3 -9.77 4.91 26.34
C SER A 3 -9.42 3.56 25.71
N LYS A 4 -10.40 2.88 25.13
CA LYS A 4 -10.20 1.63 24.40
C LYS A 4 -9.13 1.87 23.33
N LYS A 5 -8.13 0.99 23.21
CA LYS A 5 -7.09 1.10 22.17
C LYS A 5 -7.77 1.15 20.79
N PRO A 6 -7.28 2.00 19.85
CA PRO A 6 -7.76 1.98 18.47
C PRO A 6 -7.53 0.60 17.86
N LEU A 7 -8.50 0.12 17.09
CA LEU A 7 -8.40 -1.11 16.31
C LEU A 7 -7.80 -0.81 14.94
N ILE A 8 -6.71 -1.48 14.61
CA ILE A 8 -6.04 -1.35 13.31
C ILE A 8 -6.08 -2.71 12.60
N LEU A 9 -6.60 -2.72 11.38
CA LEU A 9 -6.49 -3.86 10.47
C LEU A 9 -5.23 -3.69 9.62
N ILE A 10 -4.34 -4.68 9.64
CA ILE A 10 -3.09 -4.69 8.87
C ILE A 10 -3.14 -5.80 7.81
N SER A 11 -2.69 -5.48 6.61
CA SER A 11 -2.50 -6.42 5.51
C SER A 11 -1.22 -6.09 4.73
N ASN A 12 -0.84 -6.94 3.78
CA ASN A 12 0.27 -6.68 2.83
C ASN A 12 0.09 -7.50 1.54
N ASP A 13 1.03 -7.36 0.61
CA ASP A 13 1.14 -8.15 -0.61
C ASP A 13 2.31 -9.16 -0.62
N ASP A 14 3.20 -9.13 0.38
CA ASP A 14 4.29 -10.11 0.52
C ASP A 14 3.87 -11.40 1.26
N GLY A 15 2.70 -11.37 1.92
CA GLY A 15 2.12 -12.48 2.68
C GLY A 15 2.28 -12.38 4.21
N TYR A 16 1.46 -13.17 4.91
CA TYR A 16 1.26 -13.11 6.37
C TYR A 16 2.51 -13.40 7.21
N HIS A 17 3.51 -14.07 6.62
CA HIS A 17 4.74 -14.48 7.29
C HIS A 17 5.89 -13.49 7.09
N SER A 18 5.73 -12.49 6.22
CA SER A 18 6.76 -11.53 5.84
C SER A 18 7.36 -10.78 7.04
N LYS A 19 8.60 -10.30 6.87
CA LYS A 19 9.26 -9.48 7.89
C LYS A 19 8.59 -8.11 8.02
N GLY A 20 8.23 -7.49 6.89
CA GLY A 20 7.57 -6.18 6.85
C GLY A 20 6.28 -6.09 7.68
N ILE A 21 5.38 -7.08 7.57
CA ILE A 21 4.12 -7.07 8.34
C ILE A 21 4.36 -7.27 9.84
N ARG A 22 5.31 -8.14 10.22
CA ARG A 22 5.70 -8.36 11.63
C ARG A 22 6.29 -7.10 12.25
N ILE A 23 7.14 -6.40 11.51
CA ILE A 23 7.73 -5.13 11.94
C ILE A 23 6.62 -4.08 12.13
N LEU A 24 5.70 -3.95 11.16
CA LEU A 24 4.60 -3.00 11.27
C LEU A 24 3.72 -3.25 12.50
N VAL A 25 3.38 -4.53 12.78
CA VAL A 25 2.67 -4.91 14.00
C VAL A 25 3.46 -4.46 15.23
N SER A 26 4.75 -4.80 15.30
CA SER A 26 5.61 -4.47 16.45
C SER A 26 5.72 -2.97 16.73
N PHE A 27 5.58 -2.12 15.70
CA PHE A 27 5.61 -0.68 15.86
C PHE A 27 4.38 -0.09 16.53
N LEU A 28 3.27 -0.83 16.59
CA LEU A 28 1.95 -0.31 16.93
C LEU A 28 1.31 -1.02 18.13
N SER A 29 1.74 -2.25 18.46
CA SER A 29 1.11 -3.11 19.49
C SER A 29 1.04 -2.50 20.90
N ASP A 30 1.94 -1.58 21.25
CA ASP A 30 1.93 -0.90 22.55
C ASP A 30 0.69 -0.02 22.73
N PHE A 31 0.20 0.61 21.66
CA PHE A 31 -0.92 1.56 21.74
C PHE A 31 -2.16 1.19 20.92
N ALA A 32 -2.10 0.20 20.04
CA ALA A 32 -3.22 -0.25 19.21
C ALA A 32 -3.60 -1.71 19.49
N GLU A 33 -4.86 -2.05 19.26
CA GLU A 33 -5.32 -3.42 19.08
C GLU A 33 -5.19 -3.77 17.60
N ILE A 34 -4.55 -4.89 17.28
CA ILE A 34 -4.17 -5.21 15.90
C ILE A 34 -4.77 -6.54 15.48
N ILE A 35 -5.37 -6.53 14.28
CA ILE A 35 -5.74 -7.74 13.55
C ILE A 35 -4.98 -7.74 12.24
N VAL A 36 -4.38 -8.87 11.90
CA VAL A 36 -3.72 -9.08 10.62
C VAL A 36 -4.57 -10.00 9.75
N CYS A 37 -4.81 -9.62 8.51
CA CYS A 37 -5.32 -10.51 7.48
C CYS A 37 -4.52 -10.28 6.20
N ALA A 38 -3.78 -11.29 5.75
CA ALA A 38 -2.83 -11.16 4.64
C ALA A 38 -2.80 -12.40 3.74
N PRO A 39 -2.28 -12.31 2.50
CA PRO A 39 -2.15 -13.46 1.62
C PRO A 39 -1.29 -14.60 2.20
N GLU A 40 -1.54 -15.84 1.76
CA GLU A 40 -0.70 -17.00 2.14
C GLU A 40 0.71 -16.93 1.56
N ALA A 41 0.89 -16.29 0.41
CA ALA A 41 2.15 -16.12 -0.31
C ALA A 41 2.19 -14.76 -1.01
N ALA A 42 3.36 -14.39 -1.53
CA ALA A 42 3.54 -13.12 -2.24
C ALA A 42 2.58 -13.00 -3.44
N ARG A 43 1.94 -11.83 -3.54
CA ARG A 43 0.98 -11.42 -4.57
C ARG A 43 1.34 -10.01 -5.09
N SER A 44 2.62 -9.69 -5.20
CA SER A 44 3.10 -8.42 -5.74
C SER A 44 2.61 -8.24 -7.18
N GLY A 45 2.23 -7.01 -7.56
CA GLY A 45 1.72 -6.68 -8.90
C GLY A 45 0.25 -7.01 -9.16
N PHE A 46 -0.50 -7.47 -8.15
CA PHE A 46 -1.94 -7.70 -8.28
C PHE A 46 -2.77 -6.41 -8.19
N SER A 47 -2.17 -5.25 -7.87
CA SER A 47 -2.86 -3.97 -7.78
C SER A 47 -4.14 -4.06 -6.92
N ARG A 48 -5.29 -3.71 -7.50
CA ARG A 48 -6.63 -3.76 -6.91
C ARG A 48 -7.43 -4.99 -7.35
N ALA A 49 -6.79 -6.03 -7.88
CA ALA A 49 -7.48 -7.26 -8.25
C ALA A 49 -8.12 -7.89 -7.01
N PHE A 50 -9.27 -8.55 -7.20
CA PHE A 50 -9.95 -9.34 -6.18
C PHE A 50 -10.63 -10.54 -6.84
N SER A 51 -10.87 -11.59 -6.07
CA SER A 51 -11.39 -12.86 -6.57
C SER A 51 -12.92 -12.85 -6.64
N VAL A 52 -13.47 -13.14 -7.82
CA VAL A 52 -14.93 -13.28 -8.05
C VAL A 52 -15.31 -14.70 -8.46
N VAL A 53 -14.43 -15.39 -9.17
CA VAL A 53 -14.72 -16.71 -9.78
C VAL A 53 -14.32 -17.85 -8.84
N ASP A 54 -13.15 -17.76 -8.23
CA ASP A 54 -12.61 -18.80 -7.36
C ASP A 54 -12.98 -18.57 -5.90
N TYR A 55 -13.20 -19.67 -5.16
CA TYR A 55 -13.43 -19.60 -3.72
C TYR A 55 -12.14 -19.21 -2.97
N LEU A 56 -12.33 -18.60 -1.79
CA LEU A 56 -11.25 -18.17 -0.92
C LEU A 56 -11.23 -18.99 0.36
N LEU A 57 -10.04 -19.36 0.84
CA LEU A 57 -9.85 -20.00 2.13
C LEU A 57 -9.29 -18.98 3.13
N LEU A 58 -9.92 -18.89 4.28
CA LEU A 58 -9.48 -18.06 5.41
C LEU A 58 -9.02 -18.96 6.55
N LYS A 59 -7.79 -18.77 7.05
CA LYS A 59 -7.19 -19.63 8.08
C LYS A 59 -6.58 -18.80 9.20
N LYS A 60 -6.89 -19.13 10.45
CA LYS A 60 -6.27 -18.50 11.63
C LYS A 60 -4.82 -18.97 11.76
N ARG A 61 -3.91 -18.05 12.12
CA ARG A 61 -2.47 -18.27 12.27
C ARG A 61 -2.01 -17.78 13.63
N HIS A 62 -0.88 -18.32 14.09
CA HIS A 62 -0.30 -18.07 15.42
C HIS A 62 1.18 -17.67 15.34
N ASN A 63 1.59 -17.04 14.22
CA ASN A 63 3.00 -16.72 13.94
C ASN A 63 3.47 -15.35 14.47
N ILE A 64 2.56 -14.54 15.01
CA ILE A 64 2.88 -13.25 15.65
C ILE A 64 2.33 -13.31 17.08
N PRO A 65 3.19 -13.24 18.11
CA PRO A 65 2.76 -13.24 19.51
C PRO A 65 1.77 -12.11 19.80
N ASP A 66 0.76 -12.41 20.62
CA ASP A 66 -0.23 -11.44 21.13
C ASP A 66 -0.97 -10.62 20.04
N CYS A 67 -1.05 -11.17 18.81
CA CYS A 67 -1.75 -10.57 17.68
C CYS A 67 -2.67 -11.61 17.03
N GLU A 68 -3.90 -11.23 16.70
CA GLU A 68 -4.78 -12.09 15.91
C GLU A 68 -4.35 -12.03 14.43
N VAL A 69 -3.98 -13.17 13.86
CA VAL A 69 -3.48 -13.26 12.48
C VAL A 69 -4.31 -14.25 11.68
N TRP A 70 -4.66 -13.85 10.47
CA TRP A 70 -5.37 -14.66 9.49
C TRP A 70 -4.62 -14.64 8.15
N SER A 71 -4.65 -15.76 7.44
CA SER A 71 -4.18 -15.86 6.06
C SER A 71 -5.32 -16.14 5.10
N CYS A 72 -5.26 -15.55 3.90
CA CYS A 72 -6.19 -15.78 2.80
C CYS A 72 -5.48 -16.35 1.56
N THR A 73 -6.13 -17.21 0.78
CA THR A 73 -5.60 -17.68 -0.51
C THR A 73 -5.69 -16.65 -1.64
N GLY A 74 -6.45 -15.57 -1.43
CA GLY A 74 -6.72 -14.52 -2.41
C GLY A 74 -5.65 -13.43 -2.49
N THR A 75 -6.08 -12.28 -2.98
CA THR A 75 -5.30 -11.05 -3.13
C THR A 75 -5.27 -10.22 -1.83
N PRO A 76 -4.44 -9.16 -1.76
CA PRO A 76 -4.47 -8.21 -0.65
C PRO A 76 -5.86 -7.56 -0.45
N VAL A 77 -6.56 -7.25 -1.54
CA VAL A 77 -7.92 -6.69 -1.49
C VAL A 77 -8.92 -7.69 -0.92
N ASP A 78 -8.82 -8.96 -1.31
CA ASP A 78 -9.66 -10.03 -0.74
C ASP A 78 -9.46 -10.16 0.78
N CYS A 79 -8.22 -10.02 1.25
CA CYS A 79 -7.92 -10.05 2.69
C CYS A 79 -8.65 -8.95 3.45
N VAL A 80 -8.66 -7.72 2.92
CA VAL A 80 -9.39 -6.61 3.53
C VAL A 80 -10.89 -6.88 3.53
N LYS A 81 -11.46 -7.33 2.40
CA LYS A 81 -12.90 -7.63 2.29
C LYS A 81 -13.31 -8.72 3.29
N LEU A 82 -12.59 -9.84 3.32
CA LEU A 82 -12.87 -10.94 4.24
C LEU A 82 -12.68 -10.53 5.70
N ALA A 83 -11.65 -9.74 6.01
CA ALA A 83 -11.45 -9.27 7.38
C ALA A 83 -12.61 -8.40 7.85
N LEU A 84 -13.04 -7.44 7.03
CA LEU A 84 -14.17 -6.58 7.37
C LEU A 84 -15.49 -7.36 7.50
N ASP A 85 -15.72 -8.33 6.64
CA ASP A 85 -17.00 -9.03 6.54
C ASP A 85 -17.12 -10.24 7.46
N GLN A 86 -16.03 -10.98 7.70
CA GLN A 86 -16.05 -12.27 8.42
C GLN A 86 -15.33 -12.26 9.76
N ILE A 87 -14.33 -11.38 9.95
CA ILE A 87 -13.56 -11.28 11.20
C ILE A 87 -14.08 -10.13 12.07
N LEU A 88 -14.38 -8.99 11.44
CA LEU A 88 -14.73 -7.72 12.08
C LEU A 88 -16.23 -7.40 12.03
N VAL A 89 -17.09 -8.42 11.93
CA VAL A 89 -18.55 -8.35 11.74
C VAL A 89 -19.23 -7.25 12.60
N ASN A 90 -18.84 -7.16 13.87
CA ASN A 90 -19.47 -6.27 14.85
C ASN A 90 -18.60 -5.06 15.23
N ARG A 91 -17.49 -4.82 14.51
CA ARG A 91 -16.55 -3.76 14.86
C ARG A 91 -15.79 -3.23 13.65
N LYS A 92 -16.07 -2.00 13.27
CA LYS A 92 -15.30 -1.28 12.25
C LYS A 92 -13.89 -0.95 12.79
N PRO A 93 -12.81 -1.19 12.04
CA PRO A 93 -11.49 -0.74 12.43
C PRO A 93 -11.38 0.78 12.30
N ASP A 94 -10.57 1.39 13.18
CA ASP A 94 -10.31 2.82 13.19
C ASP A 94 -9.32 3.22 12.07
N LEU A 95 -8.50 2.28 11.61
CA LEU A 95 -7.50 2.47 10.56
C LEU A 95 -7.23 1.16 9.82
N ILE A 96 -6.96 1.23 8.51
CA ILE A 96 -6.43 0.13 7.71
C ILE A 96 -5.02 0.47 7.25
N LEU A 97 -4.08 -0.46 7.43
CA LEU A 97 -2.69 -0.31 7.01
C LEU A 97 -2.30 -1.40 6.00
N GLY A 98 -1.66 -1.00 4.90
CA GLY A 98 -0.96 -1.90 3.99
C GLY A 98 0.56 -1.81 4.20
N GLY A 99 1.24 -2.95 4.30
CA GLY A 99 2.70 -3.04 4.28
C GLY A 99 3.33 -3.62 5.56
N ILE A 100 4.59 -3.33 5.88
CA ILE A 100 5.52 -2.50 5.08
C ILE A 100 6.01 -3.31 3.87
N ASN A 101 5.76 -2.80 2.66
CA ASN A 101 6.21 -3.42 1.42
C ASN A 101 7.71 -3.20 1.18
N HIS A 102 8.37 -4.19 0.58
CA HIS A 102 9.76 -4.08 0.12
C HIS A 102 9.77 -3.71 -1.37
N GLY A 103 9.99 -2.44 -1.66
CA GLY A 103 10.02 -1.87 -3.00
C GLY A 103 9.27 -0.54 -3.10
N ASP A 104 9.70 0.27 -4.07
CA ASP A 104 9.15 1.60 -4.35
C ASP A 104 7.75 1.55 -4.97
N ASN A 105 6.77 2.20 -4.31
CA ASN A 105 5.39 2.37 -4.77
C ASN A 105 5.05 3.83 -5.07
N SER A 106 6.04 4.70 -5.29
CA SER A 106 5.85 6.10 -5.69
C SER A 106 5.64 6.25 -7.21
N SER A 107 5.23 7.44 -7.64
CA SER A 107 4.87 7.70 -9.04
C SER A 107 3.89 6.64 -9.57
N VAL A 108 4.03 6.20 -10.83
CA VAL A 108 3.13 5.25 -11.48
C VAL A 108 3.13 3.85 -10.86
N ASN A 109 4.14 3.49 -10.05
CA ASN A 109 4.19 2.20 -9.35
C ASN A 109 3.01 2.04 -8.39
N ASN A 110 2.50 3.15 -7.86
CA ASN A 110 1.29 3.23 -7.04
C ASN A 110 0.07 2.55 -7.71
N HIS A 111 -0.02 2.55 -9.04
CA HIS A 111 -1.14 1.93 -9.76
C HIS A 111 -1.08 0.41 -9.79
N TYR A 112 0.12 -0.18 -9.66
CA TYR A 112 0.34 -1.63 -9.73
C TYR A 112 0.50 -2.28 -8.35
N SER A 113 0.65 -1.45 -7.31
CA SER A 113 0.90 -1.86 -5.92
C SER A 113 -0.30 -2.57 -5.28
N GLY A 114 -0.06 -3.79 -4.78
CA GLY A 114 -1.02 -4.51 -3.93
C GLY A 114 -1.15 -3.86 -2.55
N THR A 115 -0.05 -3.30 -2.04
CA THR A 115 -0.02 -2.49 -0.80
C THR A 115 -0.97 -1.30 -0.88
N MET A 116 -0.99 -0.59 -2.00
CA MET A 116 -1.96 0.49 -2.25
C MET A 116 -3.37 -0.06 -2.49
N GLY A 117 -3.51 -1.25 -3.07
CA GLY A 117 -4.79 -1.95 -3.17
C GLY A 117 -5.51 -2.09 -1.82
N ILE A 118 -4.77 -2.41 -0.76
CA ILE A 118 -5.28 -2.47 0.62
C ILE A 118 -5.79 -1.09 1.07
N ALA A 119 -4.98 -0.05 0.88
CA ALA A 119 -5.34 1.29 1.30
C ALA A 119 -6.58 1.80 0.54
N TYR A 120 -6.64 1.54 -0.76
CA TYR A 120 -7.78 1.89 -1.60
C TYR A 120 -9.06 1.15 -1.18
N GLU A 121 -8.98 -0.15 -0.89
CA GLU A 121 -10.14 -0.91 -0.42
C GLU A 121 -10.68 -0.35 0.89
N GLY A 122 -9.83 -0.08 1.88
CA GLY A 122 -10.26 0.55 3.13
C GLY A 122 -10.87 1.95 2.92
N CYS A 123 -10.28 2.74 2.03
CA CYS A 123 -10.76 4.07 1.71
C CYS A 123 -12.15 4.06 1.06
N MET A 124 -12.41 3.10 0.16
CA MET A 124 -13.73 2.86 -0.44
C MET A 124 -14.79 2.47 0.60
N LYS A 125 -14.38 1.93 1.74
CA LYS A 125 -15.25 1.64 2.89
C LYS A 125 -15.33 2.78 3.91
N TYR A 126 -14.79 3.95 3.56
CA TYR A 126 -14.73 5.14 4.42
C TYR A 126 -14.03 4.85 5.75
N ILE A 127 -12.97 4.07 5.69
CA ILE A 127 -12.03 3.84 6.77
C ILE A 127 -10.75 4.58 6.38
N PRO A 128 -10.15 5.40 7.27
CA PRO A 128 -8.84 5.98 7.01
C PRO A 128 -7.83 4.87 6.67
N SER A 129 -6.99 5.12 5.66
CA SER A 129 -6.13 4.10 5.10
C SER A 129 -4.76 4.64 4.71
N ILE A 130 -3.72 3.86 4.99
CA ILE A 130 -2.33 4.22 4.71
C ILE A 130 -1.59 3.00 4.15
N ALA A 131 -0.86 3.16 3.06
CA ALA A 131 0.10 2.17 2.58
C ALA A 131 1.52 2.62 2.92
N PHE A 132 2.33 1.71 3.46
CA PHE A 132 3.74 1.94 3.78
C PHE A 132 4.63 1.06 2.91
N SER A 133 5.62 1.68 2.26
CA SER A 133 6.57 1.00 1.38
C SER A 133 7.99 1.50 1.63
N SER A 134 8.97 0.60 1.58
CA SER A 134 10.39 0.92 1.72
C SER A 134 11.08 0.79 0.35
N CYS A 135 11.91 1.76 -0.03
CA CYS A 135 12.76 1.65 -1.21
C CYS A 135 13.91 0.63 -1.02
N ASP A 136 13.95 -0.09 0.10
CA ASP A 136 14.80 -1.27 0.27
C ASP A 136 14.10 -2.54 -0.22
N TYR A 137 14.58 -3.05 -1.37
CA TYR A 137 14.04 -4.22 -2.04
C TYR A 137 14.47 -5.56 -1.41
N ASP A 138 15.38 -5.56 -0.44
CA ASP A 138 15.75 -6.79 0.28
C ASP A 138 14.62 -7.21 1.24
N PRO A 139 13.96 -8.37 1.04
CA PRO A 139 12.89 -8.84 1.91
C PRO A 139 13.34 -9.13 3.35
N ASN A 140 14.66 -9.20 3.59
CA ASN A 140 15.26 -9.41 4.90
C ASN A 140 15.83 -8.14 5.53
N ALA A 141 15.71 -6.97 4.88
CA ALA A 141 16.19 -5.70 5.39
C ALA A 141 15.68 -5.42 6.81
N ASP A 142 16.51 -4.82 7.66
CA ASP A 142 16.02 -4.28 8.94
C ASP A 142 15.31 -2.95 8.69
N LEU A 143 14.02 -2.90 9.00
CA LEU A 143 13.18 -1.73 8.82
C LEU A 143 12.91 -1.01 10.15
N SER A 144 13.62 -1.35 11.22
CA SER A 144 13.47 -0.75 12.56
C SER A 144 13.54 0.78 12.56
N TYR A 145 14.38 1.37 11.69
CA TYR A 145 14.54 2.82 11.52
C TYR A 145 13.28 3.54 11.01
N LEU A 146 12.28 2.81 10.48
CA LEU A 146 11.01 3.38 10.01
C LEU A 146 10.04 3.71 11.17
N ARG A 147 10.30 3.16 12.37
CA ARG A 147 9.36 3.13 13.50
C ARG A 147 8.77 4.49 13.85
N ASP A 148 9.63 5.50 13.99
CA ASP A 148 9.20 6.80 14.52
C ASP A 148 8.29 7.53 13.54
N TYR A 149 8.61 7.50 12.24
CA TYR A 149 7.77 8.09 11.21
C TYR A 149 6.46 7.32 10.99
N VAL A 150 6.49 5.98 10.99
CA VAL A 150 5.25 5.17 10.94
C VAL A 150 4.33 5.54 12.09
N ARG A 151 4.84 5.57 13.33
CA ARG A 151 4.05 5.92 14.51
C ARG A 151 3.54 7.35 14.47
N LEU A 152 4.37 8.30 14.03
CA LEU A 152 3.98 9.70 13.87
C LEU A 152 2.79 9.83 12.91
N ILE A 153 2.89 9.23 11.73
CA ILE A 153 1.87 9.30 10.69
C ILE A 153 0.58 8.59 11.14
N VAL A 154 0.69 7.38 11.69
CA VAL A 154 -0.46 6.62 12.20
C VAL A 154 -1.21 7.41 13.28
N LYS A 155 -0.49 7.95 14.27
CA LYS A 155 -1.11 8.75 15.33
C LYS A 155 -1.77 10.02 14.79
N LYS A 156 -1.16 10.67 13.80
CA LYS A 156 -1.72 11.88 13.19
C LYS A 156 -3.03 11.57 12.45
N VAL A 157 -3.07 10.49 11.68
CA VAL A 157 -4.30 10.05 10.98
C VAL A 157 -5.38 9.58 11.95
N LEU A 158 -5.03 8.89 13.03
CA LEU A 158 -6.00 8.52 14.07
C LEU A 158 -6.60 9.74 14.79
N ALA A 159 -5.82 10.80 14.97
CA ALA A 159 -6.27 12.02 15.64
C ALA A 159 -7.11 12.93 14.73
N ASP A 160 -6.66 13.13 13.50
CA ASP A 160 -7.27 14.12 12.59
C ASP A 160 -8.28 13.49 11.60
N GLY A 161 -8.20 12.18 11.39
CA GLY A 161 -8.89 11.49 10.30
C GLY A 161 -8.30 11.78 8.91
N LEU A 162 -9.01 11.37 7.87
CA LEU A 162 -8.74 11.71 6.47
C LEU A 162 -10.04 12.14 5.79
N PRO A 163 -9.97 13.04 4.79
CA PRO A 163 -11.12 13.34 3.95
C PRO A 163 -11.70 12.08 3.29
N LYS A 164 -13.02 12.07 3.10
CA LYS A 164 -13.72 10.98 2.42
C LYS A 164 -13.11 10.74 1.03
N GLY A 165 -12.80 9.49 0.72
CA GLY A 165 -12.23 9.12 -0.58
C GLY A 165 -10.75 9.47 -0.76
N VAL A 166 -10.05 9.81 0.33
CA VAL A 166 -8.59 10.04 0.35
C VAL A 166 -7.90 8.99 1.23
N CYS A 167 -6.83 8.39 0.71
CA CYS A 167 -5.88 7.55 1.46
C CYS A 167 -4.46 8.08 1.28
N LEU A 168 -3.50 7.57 2.05
CA LEU A 168 -2.11 8.00 1.97
C LEU A 168 -1.22 6.90 1.39
N ASN A 169 -0.37 7.26 0.43
CA ASN A 169 0.78 6.47 0.00
C ASN A 169 2.03 7.02 0.68
N VAL A 170 2.73 6.20 1.46
CA VAL A 170 3.93 6.60 2.20
C VAL A 170 5.11 5.75 1.78
N ASN A 171 6.17 6.39 1.28
CA ASN A 171 7.40 5.70 0.88
C ASN A 171 8.59 6.19 1.73
N PHE A 172 9.46 5.24 2.09
CA PHE A 172 10.67 5.49 2.86
C PHE A 172 11.91 5.28 1.97
N PRO A 173 12.80 6.28 1.83
CA PRO A 173 14.00 6.13 1.03
C PRO A 173 15.01 5.22 1.74
N LYS A 174 15.85 4.51 0.97
CA LYS A 174 16.91 3.65 1.51
C LYS A 174 18.12 4.50 1.90
N VAL A 175 18.08 5.09 3.11
CA VAL A 175 19.12 5.95 3.67
C VAL A 175 19.32 5.67 5.17
N GLU A 176 20.49 6.01 5.71
CA GLU A 176 20.77 5.85 7.15
C GLU A 176 19.94 6.81 8.02
N LYS A 177 19.69 8.02 7.52
CA LYS A 177 18.94 9.06 8.23
C LYS A 177 18.07 9.85 7.26
N PHE A 178 16.79 9.99 7.60
CA PHE A 178 15.86 10.78 6.82
C PHE A 178 16.15 12.27 6.92
N ALA A 179 16.07 12.98 5.79
CA ALA A 179 16.15 14.44 5.70
C ALA A 179 14.91 15.13 6.29
N GLY A 180 13.83 14.37 6.51
CA GLY A 180 12.56 14.84 7.04
C GLY A 180 11.40 14.08 6.42
N LEU A 181 10.18 14.59 6.63
CA LEU A 181 8.97 14.17 5.93
C LEU A 181 8.55 15.27 4.96
N LYS A 182 8.17 14.88 3.74
CA LYS A 182 7.67 15.78 2.71
C LYS A 182 6.31 15.28 2.20
N VAL A 183 5.30 16.13 2.30
CA VAL A 183 4.03 15.90 1.61
C VAL A 183 4.21 16.34 0.17
N CYS A 184 3.87 15.48 -0.78
CA CYS A 184 4.14 15.67 -2.19
C CYS A 184 3.00 15.15 -3.06
N ARG A 185 2.98 15.58 -4.32
CA ARG A 185 2.14 14.96 -5.35
C ARG A 185 2.85 13.73 -5.94
N MET A 186 2.08 12.91 -6.65
CA MET A 186 2.63 11.84 -7.48
C MET A 186 3.48 12.44 -8.62
N GLY A 187 4.66 11.86 -8.85
CA GLY A 187 5.49 12.17 -10.00
C GLY A 187 4.97 11.56 -11.30
N TRP A 188 5.10 12.28 -12.40
CA TRP A 188 4.86 11.84 -13.75
C TRP A 188 6.06 11.02 -14.22
N GLY A 189 5.77 9.79 -14.64
CA GLY A 189 6.78 8.92 -15.19
C GLY A 189 6.15 7.72 -15.86
N SER A 190 6.97 6.93 -16.51
CA SER A 190 6.55 5.74 -17.22
C SER A 190 7.63 4.68 -17.15
N TRP A 191 7.22 3.41 -17.13
CA TRP A 191 8.15 2.34 -17.41
C TRP A 191 8.41 2.29 -18.91
N VAL A 192 9.66 2.04 -19.29
CA VAL A 192 10.07 1.95 -20.70
C VAL A 192 10.94 0.72 -20.90
N ARG A 193 10.92 0.19 -22.14
CA ARG A 193 11.58 -1.07 -22.51
C ARG A 193 11.14 -2.23 -21.60
N GLU A 194 9.82 -2.39 -21.50
CA GLU A 194 9.18 -3.21 -20.46
C GLU A 194 9.15 -4.72 -20.72
N VAL A 195 9.65 -5.17 -21.87
CA VAL A 195 9.53 -6.55 -22.32
C VAL A 195 10.83 -7.01 -22.93
N GLU A 196 11.43 -8.04 -22.34
CA GLU A 196 12.65 -8.68 -22.86
C GLU A 196 12.30 -10.04 -23.49
N PRO A 197 12.55 -10.23 -24.80
CA PRO A 197 12.29 -11.50 -25.47
C PRO A 197 13.39 -12.52 -25.19
N CYS A 198 13.01 -13.74 -24.83
CA CYS A 198 13.90 -14.88 -24.65
C CYS A 198 13.52 -16.03 -25.60
N LYS A 199 14.53 -16.73 -26.11
CA LYS A 199 14.31 -17.88 -26.99
C LYS A 199 14.14 -19.15 -26.17
N HIS A 200 13.03 -19.86 -26.38
CA HIS A 200 12.82 -21.18 -25.81
C HIS A 200 13.53 -22.25 -26.68
N PRO A 201 14.16 -23.29 -26.10
CA PRO A 201 14.78 -24.37 -26.86
C PRO A 201 13.86 -25.14 -27.83
N ARG A 202 12.53 -25.02 -27.65
CA ARG A 202 11.51 -25.59 -28.55
C ARG A 202 11.11 -24.67 -29.71
N GLY A 203 11.84 -23.58 -29.95
CA GLY A 203 11.66 -22.74 -31.14
C GLY A 203 10.57 -21.66 -31.05
N PHE A 204 10.08 -21.33 -29.85
CA PHE A 204 9.17 -20.20 -29.63
C PHE A 204 9.82 -19.15 -28.71
N ASN A 205 9.29 -17.93 -28.71
CA ASN A 205 9.72 -16.89 -27.77
C ASN A 205 8.87 -16.93 -26.50
N TYR A 206 9.50 -16.66 -25.36
CA TYR A 206 8.83 -16.26 -24.12
C TYR A 206 9.37 -14.89 -23.69
N TYR A 207 8.66 -14.20 -22.82
CA TYR A 207 8.94 -12.80 -22.53
C TYR A 207 9.00 -12.55 -21.03
N TRP A 208 10.00 -11.79 -20.60
CA TRP A 208 10.06 -11.27 -19.24
C TRP A 208 9.50 -9.85 -19.22
N MET A 209 8.58 -9.60 -18.28
CA MET A 209 8.20 -8.24 -17.93
C MET A 209 9.34 -7.65 -17.11
N THR A 210 10.00 -6.64 -17.67
CA THR A 210 11.16 -5.96 -17.08
C THR A 210 11.03 -4.46 -17.35
N GLY A 211 12.12 -3.71 -17.33
CA GLY A 211 12.17 -2.31 -17.72
C GLY A 211 12.93 -1.45 -16.74
N HIS A 212 12.90 -0.15 -16.98
CA HIS A 212 13.35 0.86 -16.03
C HIS A 212 12.35 2.00 -16.03
N TYR A 213 12.19 2.57 -14.85
CA TYR A 213 11.43 3.79 -14.67
C TYR A 213 12.11 4.96 -15.38
N ARG A 214 11.32 5.73 -16.13
CA ARG A 214 11.70 7.03 -16.70
C ARG A 214 10.88 8.11 -16.01
N ASN A 215 11.58 9.04 -15.38
CA ASN A 215 10.96 10.26 -14.88
C ASN A 215 10.66 11.19 -16.07
N ASP A 216 9.39 11.56 -16.25
CA ASP A 216 8.94 12.44 -17.34
C ASP A 216 9.00 13.93 -16.94
N GLU A 217 9.38 14.23 -15.69
CA GLU A 217 9.55 15.57 -15.13
C GLU A 217 10.85 15.72 -14.28
N PRO A 218 12.04 15.57 -14.90
CA PRO A 218 13.31 15.50 -14.18
C PRO A 218 13.67 16.75 -13.35
N ASP A 219 13.15 17.92 -13.73
CA ASP A 219 13.44 19.20 -13.07
C ASP A 219 12.47 19.53 -11.92
N ALA A 220 11.41 18.74 -11.73
CA ALA A 220 10.39 19.00 -10.72
C ALA A 220 10.87 18.60 -9.31
N THR A 221 10.60 19.45 -8.32
CA THR A 221 11.08 19.29 -6.93
C THR A 221 9.97 19.06 -5.90
N ASP A 222 8.72 18.95 -6.35
CA ASP A 222 7.51 18.87 -5.53
C ASP A 222 6.83 17.48 -5.55
N ASN A 223 7.42 16.52 -6.28
CA ASN A 223 6.91 15.15 -6.39
C ASN A 223 7.62 14.15 -5.46
N ASP A 224 7.01 12.98 -5.32
CA ASP A 224 7.46 11.87 -4.48
C ASP A 224 8.81 11.28 -4.92
N GLN A 225 9.05 11.09 -6.22
CA GLN A 225 10.34 10.60 -6.74
C GLN A 225 11.51 11.52 -6.38
N TRP A 226 11.36 12.84 -6.58
CA TRP A 226 12.37 13.80 -6.18
C TRP A 226 12.61 13.75 -4.67
N ALA A 227 11.55 13.74 -3.87
CA ALA A 227 11.66 13.74 -2.42
C ALA A 227 12.37 12.48 -1.89
N LEU A 228 12.05 11.30 -2.43
CA LEU A 228 12.73 10.05 -2.10
C LEU A 228 14.21 10.10 -2.49
N ALA A 229 14.54 10.58 -3.69
CA ALA A 229 15.92 10.71 -4.15
C ALA A 229 16.75 11.66 -3.27
N HIS A 230 16.10 12.60 -2.57
CA HIS A 230 16.73 13.55 -1.63
C HIS A 230 16.62 13.11 -0.17
N GLY A 231 16.26 11.85 0.10
CA GLY A 231 16.27 11.27 1.44
C GLY A 231 15.09 11.66 2.34
N TYR A 232 14.01 12.19 1.78
CA TYR A 232 12.78 12.49 2.52
C TYR A 232 11.83 11.28 2.56
N VAL A 233 11.19 11.05 3.71
CA VAL A 233 9.98 10.22 3.79
C VAL A 233 8.87 10.94 3.03
N THR A 234 8.21 10.27 2.10
CA THR A 234 7.16 10.89 1.30
C THR A 234 5.78 10.52 1.82
N VAL A 235 4.86 11.49 1.78
CA VAL A 235 3.43 11.27 2.02
C VAL A 235 2.67 11.86 0.84
N THR A 236 2.07 11.01 0.03
CA THR A 236 1.27 11.39 -1.13
C THR A 236 -0.20 11.07 -0.86
N PRO A 237 -1.08 12.08 -0.69
CA PRO A 237 -2.52 11.86 -0.61
C PRO A 237 -3.07 11.42 -1.96
N SER A 238 -3.76 10.28 -2.00
CA SER A 238 -4.33 9.68 -3.20
C SER A 238 -5.86 9.64 -3.12
N LYS A 239 -6.53 10.06 -4.20
CA LYS A 239 -8.00 10.00 -4.32
C LYS A 239 -8.45 8.67 -4.91
N ILE A 240 -9.62 8.19 -4.46
CA ILE A 240 -10.34 7.08 -5.09
C ILE A 240 -11.08 7.53 -6.35
N ASP A 241 -11.74 8.69 -6.26
CA ASP A 241 -12.43 9.27 -7.40
C ASP A 241 -11.41 9.95 -8.31
N VAL A 242 -11.16 9.31 -9.45
CA VAL A 242 -10.22 9.74 -10.48
C VAL A 242 -10.91 10.54 -11.58
N THR A 243 -12.17 10.92 -11.39
CA THR A 243 -12.86 11.82 -12.33
C THR A 243 -12.11 13.14 -12.40
N ASP A 244 -11.66 13.49 -13.61
CA ASP A 244 -11.13 14.83 -13.88
C ASP A 244 -12.32 15.79 -14.00
N TYR A 245 -12.64 16.47 -12.90
CA TYR A 245 -13.77 17.38 -12.81
C TYR A 245 -13.61 18.62 -13.71
N GLU A 246 -12.39 19.03 -14.04
CA GLU A 246 -12.14 20.14 -14.97
C GLU A 246 -12.45 19.73 -16.41
N VAL A 247 -12.02 18.54 -16.82
CA VAL A 247 -12.32 17.98 -18.14
C VAL A 247 -13.81 17.61 -18.25
N LEU A 248 -14.39 17.01 -17.20
CA LEU A 248 -15.83 16.72 -17.13
C LEU A 248 -16.66 17.98 -17.40
N SER A 249 -16.30 19.11 -16.78
CA SER A 249 -16.98 20.39 -17.00
C SER A 249 -16.92 20.84 -18.46
N LYS A 250 -15.77 20.67 -19.14
CA LYS A 250 -15.61 21.00 -20.57
C LYS A 250 -16.42 20.05 -21.48
N MET A 251 -16.50 18.77 -21.11
CA MET A 251 -17.22 17.74 -21.86
C MET A 251 -18.74 17.85 -21.76
N LYS A 252 -19.29 18.66 -20.84
CA LYS A 252 -20.75 18.90 -20.77
C LYS A 252 -21.35 19.43 -22.06
N SER A 253 -20.54 20.10 -22.89
CA SER A 253 -20.93 20.51 -24.25
C SER A 253 -21.37 19.33 -25.15
N TRP A 254 -20.92 18.10 -24.88
CA TRP A 254 -21.29 16.92 -25.66
C TRP A 254 -22.77 16.52 -25.51
N GLU A 255 -23.45 17.00 -24.47
CA GLU A 255 -24.91 16.80 -24.29
C GLU A 255 -25.75 17.52 -25.36
N SER A 256 -25.11 18.41 -26.14
CA SER A 256 -25.72 19.14 -27.25
C SER A 256 -25.33 18.63 -28.65
N LEU A 257 -24.64 17.49 -28.76
CA LEU A 257 -24.38 16.78 -30.02
C LEU A 257 -25.66 16.12 -30.56
#